data_AF-A0AB74D0P7-F1
#
_entry.id   AF-A0AB74D0P7-F1
#
_cell.length_a   1.000
_cell.length_b   1.000
_cell.length_c   1.000
_cell.angle_alpha   90.00
_cell.angle_beta   90.00
_cell.angle_gamma   90.00
#
_symmetry.space_group_name_H-M   'P 1'
#
loop_
_entity.id
_entity.type
_entity.pdbx_description
1 polymer ?
#
loop_
_entity_poly.entity_id
_entity_poly.type
_entity_poly.pdbx_seq_one_letter_code
_entity_poly.pdbx_strand_id
1 'polypeptide(L)'
;METNQTIAALAALAHESRLAIFRALVQAGPQGLPAGQIATLLDALPSSLSFHLKELAHAQLVTSRQEGRFVIYCANFATMNGLLAYLTENCCGGNPCSPAAACFTTGERRP
;
A
#
# COMPACT_ATOMS: atom_id res chain seq x y z
N MET A 1 0.56 -13.00 -9.47
CA MET A 1 1.64 -12.46 -8.62
C MET A 1 2.50 -13.65 -8.25
N GLU A 2 3.82 -13.56 -8.40
CA GLU A 2 4.72 -14.70 -8.17
C GLU A 2 5.21 -14.74 -6.71
N THR A 3 5.62 -15.90 -6.20
CA THR A 3 6.04 -16.10 -4.80
C THR A 3 7.12 -15.12 -4.33
N ASN A 4 8.14 -14.84 -5.15
CA ASN A 4 9.21 -13.90 -4.79
C ASN A 4 8.69 -12.47 -4.59
N GLN A 5 7.72 -12.05 -5.42
CA GLN A 5 7.08 -10.74 -5.30
C GLN A 5 6.23 -10.67 -4.03
N THR A 6 5.53 -11.77 -3.70
CA THR A 6 4.75 -11.89 -2.45
C THR A 6 5.64 -11.76 -1.22
N ILE A 7 6.77 -12.47 -1.19
CA ILE A 7 7.74 -12.38 -0.08
C ILE A 7 8.29 -10.96 0.06
N ALA A 8 8.65 -10.30 -1.06
CA ALA A 8 9.13 -8.92 -1.03
C ALA A 8 8.08 -7.95 -0.48
N ALA A 9 6.82 -8.08 -0.88
CA ALA A 9 5.73 -7.25 -0.39
C ALA A 9 5.47 -7.46 1.11
N LEU A 10 5.42 -8.71 1.57
CA LEU A 10 5.27 -9.03 2.99
C LEU A 10 6.46 -8.53 3.82
N ALA A 11 7.68 -8.72 3.34
CA ALA A 11 8.89 -8.23 3.99
C ALA A 11 8.89 -6.70 4.10
N ALA A 12 8.39 -5.99 3.08
CA ALA A 12 8.23 -4.54 3.12
C ALA A 12 7.15 -4.10 4.13
N LEU A 13 6.03 -4.83 4.24
CA LEU A 13 4.96 -4.52 5.18
C LEU A 13 5.25 -4.94 6.63
N ALA A 14 6.17 -5.89 6.85
CA ALA A 14 6.58 -6.38 8.18
C ALA A 14 7.47 -5.39 8.95
N HIS A 15 7.12 -4.11 8.94
CA HIS A 15 7.77 -3.05 9.70
C HIS A 15 6.75 -1.96 10.04
N GLU A 16 6.70 -1.54 11.31
CA GLU A 16 5.69 -0.63 11.85
C GLU A 16 5.51 0.65 11.01
N SER A 17 6.60 1.41 10.81
CA SER A 17 6.56 2.65 10.02
C SER A 17 6.11 2.45 8.58
N ARG A 18 6.57 1.39 7.91
CA ARG A 18 6.19 1.10 6.50
C ARG A 18 4.72 0.72 6.40
N LEU A 19 4.21 -0.07 7.35
CA LEU A 19 2.80 -0.41 7.41
C LEU A 19 1.94 0.84 7.69
N ALA A 20 2.37 1.71 8.60
CA ALA A 20 1.67 2.96 8.89
C ALA A 20 1.61 3.89 7.67
N ILE A 21 2.74 4.06 6.95
CA ILE A 21 2.80 4.80 5.68
C ILE A 21 1.84 4.22 4.66
N PHE A 22 1.92 2.91 4.42
CA PHE A 22 1.07 2.26 3.42
C PHE A 22 -0.42 2.41 3.77
N ARG A 23 -0.80 2.25 5.04
CA ARG A 23 -2.18 2.44 5.50
C ARG A 23 -2.67 3.87 5.33
N ALA A 24 -1.84 4.87 5.63
CA ALA A 24 -2.19 6.28 5.38
C ALA A 24 -2.42 6.54 3.89
N LEU A 25 -1.59 5.97 3.01
CA LEU A 25 -1.76 6.07 1.57
C LEU A 25 -3.01 5.36 1.06
N VAL A 26 -3.38 4.21 1.63
CA VAL A 26 -4.64 3.51 1.32
C VAL A 26 -5.84 4.39 1.70
N GLN A 27 -5.81 5.04 2.86
CA GLN A 27 -6.87 5.96 3.30
C GLN A 27 -7.00 7.21 2.41
N ALA A 28 -5.86 7.72 1.91
CA ALA A 28 -5.85 8.83 0.94
C ALA A 28 -6.39 8.43 -0.44
N GLY A 29 -6.43 7.13 -0.75
CA GLY A 29 -6.94 6.63 -2.01
C GLY A 29 -6.02 6.93 -3.22
N PRO A 30 -6.55 6.89 -4.45
CA PRO A 30 -5.77 7.08 -5.68
C PRO A 30 -5.10 8.46 -5.83
N GLN A 31 -5.58 9.46 -5.06
CA GLN A 31 -4.99 10.79 -5.07
C GLN A 31 -3.62 10.80 -4.39
N GLY A 32 -3.41 9.95 -3.39
CA GLY A 32 -2.16 9.86 -2.63
C GLY A 32 -1.92 11.07 -1.72
N LEU A 33 -0.69 11.17 -1.21
CA LEU A 33 -0.26 12.26 -0.32
C LEU A 33 1.15 12.75 -0.69
N PRO A 34 1.45 14.05 -0.56
CA PRO A 34 2.81 14.55 -0.66
C PRO A 34 3.67 14.02 0.50
N ALA A 35 4.96 13.77 0.23
CA ALA A 35 5.91 13.26 1.23
C ALA A 35 5.89 14.06 2.56
N GLY A 36 5.81 15.39 2.47
CA GLY A 36 5.75 16.25 3.66
C GLY A 36 4.51 15.99 4.53
N GLN A 37 3.35 15.76 3.91
CA GLN A 37 2.13 15.47 4.66
C GLN A 37 2.17 14.08 5.30
N ILE A 38 2.79 13.10 4.65
CA ILE A 38 3.02 11.76 5.24
C ILE A 38 3.93 11.89 6.47
N ALA A 39 5.01 12.68 6.38
CA ALA A 39 5.90 12.93 7.50
C ALA A 39 5.17 13.54 8.70
N THR A 40 4.31 14.54 8.46
CA THR A 40 3.51 15.18 9.50
C THR A 40 2.48 14.23 10.12
N LEU A 41 1.77 13.43 9.31
CA LEU A 41 0.74 12.51 9.81
C LEU A 41 1.31 11.41 10.71
N LEU A 42 2.57 11.01 10.47
CA LEU A 42 3.21 9.88 11.15
C LEU A 42 4.30 10.32 12.13
N ASP A 43 4.45 11.62 12.36
CA ASP A 43 5.51 12.21 13.20
C ASP A 43 6.91 11.66 12.85
N ALA A 44 7.18 11.53 11.54
CA ALA A 44 8.39 10.87 11.02
C ALA A 44 9.43 11.88 10.55
N LEU A 45 10.71 11.60 10.83
CA LEU A 45 11.82 12.36 10.25
C LEU A 45 11.87 12.21 8.71
N PRO A 46 12.15 13.28 7.95
CA PRO A 46 12.17 13.20 6.48
C PRO A 46 13.16 12.17 5.90
N SER A 47 14.29 11.98 6.57
CA SER A 47 15.33 11.03 6.16
C SER A 47 14.89 9.57 6.31
N SER A 48 14.23 9.22 7.42
CA SER A 48 13.69 7.86 7.62
C SER A 48 12.49 7.59 6.73
N LEU A 49 11.63 8.59 6.50
CA LEU A 49 10.48 8.46 5.61
C LEU A 49 10.91 8.12 4.17
N SER A 50 11.92 8.82 3.65
CA SER A 50 12.42 8.59 2.28
C SER A 50 12.96 7.16 2.11
N PHE A 51 13.65 6.64 3.13
CA PHE A 51 14.11 5.25 3.16
C PHE A 51 12.92 4.27 3.13
N HIS A 52 11.93 4.46 4.01
CA HIS A 52 10.75 3.61 4.05
C HIS A 52 9.93 3.64 2.75
N LEU A 53 9.76 4.81 2.13
CA LEU A 53 9.07 4.97 0.85
C LEU A 53 9.82 4.27 -0.29
N LYS A 54 11.16 4.31 -0.28
CA LYS A 54 11.98 3.61 -1.27
C LYS A 54 11.82 2.10 -1.15
N GLU A 55 11.84 1.56 0.05
CA GLU A 55 11.62 0.14 0.30
C GLU A 55 10.22 -0.32 -0.16
N LEU A 56 9.18 0.46 0.16
CA LEU A 56 7.82 0.19 -0.30
C LEU A 56 7.69 0.28 -1.83
N ALA A 57 8.40 1.21 -2.47
CA ALA A 57 8.41 1.35 -3.92
C ALA A 57 9.14 0.18 -4.60
N HIS A 58 10.24 -0.31 -4.00
CA HIS A 58 10.95 -1.49 -4.48
C HIS A 58 10.07 -2.75 -4.43
N ALA A 59 9.26 -2.88 -3.39
CA ALA A 59 8.25 -3.92 -3.26
C ALA A 59 6.98 -3.66 -4.11
N GLN A 60 6.97 -2.62 -4.93
CA GLN A 60 5.85 -2.21 -5.79
C GLN A 60 4.54 -1.91 -5.05
N LEU A 61 4.59 -1.66 -3.74
CA LEU A 61 3.42 -1.35 -2.91
C LEU A 61 3.04 0.13 -2.99
N VAL A 62 3.96 1.02 -3.36
CA VAL A 62 3.68 2.44 -3.57
C VAL A 62 4.25 2.90 -4.90
N THR A 63 3.60 3.90 -5.49
CA THR A 63 4.07 4.62 -6.68
C THR A 63 4.24 6.09 -6.33
N SER A 64 5.16 6.78 -7.02
CA SER A 64 5.32 8.22 -6.90
C SER A 64 5.04 8.92 -8.23
N ARG A 65 4.55 10.16 -8.17
CA ARG A 65 4.44 11.06 -9.31
C ARG A 65 4.82 12.47 -8.91
N GLN A 66 5.38 13.22 -9.86
CA GLN A 66 5.77 14.60 -9.63
C GLN A 66 4.60 15.54 -9.96
N GLU A 67 4.21 16.37 -9.00
CA GLU A 67 3.21 17.42 -9.17
C GLU A 67 3.81 18.76 -8.76
N GLY A 68 4.29 19.51 -9.76
CA GLY A 68 5.00 20.77 -9.55
C GLY A 68 6.27 20.58 -8.72
N ARG A 69 6.29 21.16 -7.52
CA ARG A 69 7.41 21.08 -6.58
C ARG A 69 7.32 19.90 -5.60
N PHE A 70 6.22 19.17 -5.61
CA PHE A 70 5.96 18.08 -4.67
C PHE A 70 6.06 16.73 -5.36
N VAL A 71 6.44 15.71 -4.59
CA VAL A 71 6.34 14.30 -4.97
C VAL A 71 5.17 13.71 -4.22
N ILE A 72 4.16 13.25 -4.96
CA ILE A 72 2.96 12.61 -4.43
C ILE A 72 3.16 11.11 -4.45
N TYR A 73 2.98 10.46 -3.32
CA TYR A 73 3.02 9.01 -3.16
C TYR A 73 1.61 8.46 -3.10
N CYS A 74 1.36 7.34 -3.77
CA CYS A 74 0.07 6.65 -3.81
C CYS A 74 0.26 5.17 -3.48
N ALA A 75 -0.72 4.55 -2.85
CA ALA A 75 -0.74 3.10 -2.71
C ALA A 75 -0.97 2.44 -4.08
N ASN A 76 -0.21 1.38 -4.36
CA ASN A 76 -0.43 0.55 -5.54
C ASN A 76 -1.46 -0.54 -5.22
N PHE A 77 -2.73 -0.23 -5.47
CA PHE A 77 -3.84 -1.14 -5.21
C PHE A 77 -3.76 -2.43 -6.05
N ALA A 78 -3.19 -2.39 -7.25
CA ALA A 78 -3.02 -3.58 -8.07
C ALA A 78 -2.11 -4.61 -7.39
N THR A 79 -0.96 -4.15 -6.87
CA THR A 79 -0.04 -5.01 -6.10
C THR A 79 -0.70 -5.54 -4.83
N MET A 80 -1.42 -4.70 -4.08
CA MET A 80 -2.10 -5.12 -2.85
C MET A 80 -3.20 -6.15 -3.12
N ASN A 81 -4.00 -5.94 -4.16
CA ASN A 81 -5.02 -6.90 -4.58
C ASN A 81 -4.39 -8.22 -5.05
N GLY A 82 -3.27 -8.16 -5.75
CA GLY A 82 -2.49 -9.35 -6.11
C GLY A 82 -1.97 -10.11 -4.88
N LEU A 83 -1.48 -9.39 -3.86
CA LEU A 83 -1.01 -9.97 -2.61
C LEU A 83 -2.15 -10.64 -1.85
N LEU A 84 -3.29 -9.97 -1.72
CA LEU A 84 -4.48 -10.54 -1.10
C LEU A 84 -4.95 -11.79 -1.86
N ALA A 85 -5.06 -11.70 -3.19
CA ALA A 85 -5.45 -12.83 -4.03
C ALA A 85 -4.53 -14.04 -3.81
N TYR A 86 -3.20 -13.84 -3.80
CA TYR A 86 -2.23 -14.89 -3.54
C TYR A 86 -2.41 -15.52 -2.14
N LEU A 87 -2.61 -14.70 -1.10
CA LEU A 87 -2.79 -15.19 0.27
C LEU A 87 -4.14 -15.88 0.48
N THR A 88 -5.16 -15.49 -0.29
CA THR A 88 -6.50 -16.08 -0.22
C THR A 88 -6.73 -17.20 -1.23
N GLU A 89 -5.75 -17.52 -2.07
CA GLU A 89 -5.85 -18.60 -3.05
C GLU A 89 -6.05 -19.93 -2.32
N ASN A 90 -7.12 -20.66 -2.67
CA ASN A 90 -7.58 -21.88 -1.99
C ASN A 90 -7.88 -21.70 -0.48
N CYS A 91 -8.02 -20.46 0.00
CA CYS A 91 -8.50 -20.19 1.34
C CYS A 91 -9.89 -20.81 1.52
N CYS A 92 -10.18 -21.31 2.72
CA CYS A 92 -11.46 -21.96 3.04
C CYS A 92 -11.79 -23.18 2.13
N GLY A 93 -10.76 -23.84 1.58
CA GLY A 93 -10.93 -24.98 0.67
C GLY A 93 -11.46 -24.59 -0.71
N GLY A 94 -11.21 -23.35 -1.16
CA GLY A 94 -11.69 -22.83 -2.44
C GLY A 94 -13.10 -22.22 -2.38
N ASN A 95 -13.72 -22.19 -1.20
CA ASN A 95 -14.96 -21.44 -1.01
C ASN A 95 -14.66 -19.93 -0.99
N PRO A 96 -15.55 -19.09 -1.56
CA PRO A 96 -15.36 -17.65 -1.53
C PRO A 96 -15.38 -17.16 -0.09
N CYS A 97 -14.22 -16.86 0.44
CA CYS A 97 -14.07 -16.19 1.71
C CYS A 97 -13.28 -14.90 1.51
N SER A 98 -13.95 -13.79 1.83
CA SER A 98 -13.33 -12.48 1.91
C SER A 98 -13.13 -12.17 3.39
N PRO A 99 -12.02 -11.56 3.84
CA PRO A 99 -12.03 -10.87 5.11
C PRO A 99 -13.23 -9.91 5.07
N ALA A 100 -14.11 -9.97 6.07
CA ALA A 100 -15.52 -9.54 6.05
C ALA A 100 -15.82 -8.08 5.62
N ALA A 101 -14.82 -7.29 5.23
CA ALA A 101 -14.97 -6.04 4.50
C ALA A 101 -13.84 -5.91 3.46
N ALA A 102 -14.16 -6.06 2.18
CA ALA A 102 -13.23 -5.71 1.11
C ALA A 102 -12.85 -4.22 1.22
N CYS A 103 -11.56 -3.89 1.00
CA CYS A 103 -11.09 -2.51 0.88
C CYS A 103 -11.66 -1.92 -0.41
N PHE A 104 -12.84 -1.31 -0.33
CA PHE A 104 -13.40 -0.54 -1.44
C PHE A 104 -12.77 0.85 -1.43
N THR A 105 -12.36 1.33 -2.62
CA THR A 105 -12.20 2.76 -2.82
C THR A 105 -13.59 3.40 -2.74
N THR A 106 -13.71 4.57 -2.13
CA THR A 106 -14.98 5.28 -1.89
C THR A 106 -15.82 5.58 -3.16
N GLY A 107 -15.38 5.17 -4.36
CA GLY A 107 -16.05 5.39 -5.64
C GLY A 107 -16.76 4.19 -6.29
N GLU A 108 -16.54 2.94 -5.85
CA GLU A 108 -17.09 1.74 -6.53
C GLU A 108 -18.26 1.09 -5.79
N ARG A 109 -19.13 1.90 -5.18
CA ARG A 109 -20.41 1.39 -4.65
C ARG A 109 -21.37 1.15 -5.83
N ARG A 110 -21.30 -0.03 -6.48
CA ARG A 110 -22.40 -0.51 -7.33
C ARG A 110 -23.49 -1.14 -6.43
N PRO A 111 -24.78 -0.99 -6.79
CA PRO A 111 -25.91 -1.40 -5.96
C PRO A 111 -26.03 -2.92 -5.82
#